data_AF-A0A329SEQ6-F1
#
_entry.id   AF-A0A329SEQ6-F1
#
_cell.length_a   1.000
_cell.length_b   1.000
_cell.length_c   1.000
_cell.angle_alpha   90.00
_cell.angle_beta   90.00
_cell.angle_gamma   90.00
#
_symmetry.space_group_name_H-M   'P 1'
#
loop_
_entity.id
_entity.type
_entity.pdbx_description
1 polymer ?
#
loop_
_entity_poly.entity_id
_entity_poly.type
_entity_poly.pdbx_seq_one_letter_code
_entity_poly.pdbx_strand_id
1 'polypeptide(L)'
;MLEVGARRSKIYDYLLEHDQNVIKADVDNMVHDFASSVSSLDDKDATAAEVGALAAEDPMNWMSIAETESGETGVISLCTAFMRQMSSRFGEVLLVNCTHKTNR
;
A
#
# COMPACT_ATOMS: atom_id res chain seq x y z
N MET A 1 -15.95 1.29 -28.63
CA MET A 1 -16.96 2.10 -27.91
C MET A 1 -16.75 1.83 -26.43
N LEU A 2 -16.24 2.81 -25.67
CA LEU A 2 -16.11 2.68 -24.22
C LEU A 2 -17.51 2.68 -23.58
N GLU A 3 -17.73 1.84 -22.56
CA GLU A 3 -18.98 1.79 -21.82
C GLU A 3 -19.37 3.17 -21.29
N VAL A 4 -20.63 3.54 -21.50
CA VAL A 4 -21.22 4.80 -21.05
C VAL A 4 -21.19 4.83 -19.52
N GLY A 5 -20.19 5.52 -18.95
CA GLY A 5 -20.03 5.66 -17.50
C GLY A 5 -18.58 5.67 -17.01
N ALA A 6 -17.63 5.16 -17.80
CA ALA A 6 -16.22 5.25 -17.44
C ALA A 6 -15.71 6.69 -17.65
N ARG A 7 -15.39 7.41 -16.57
CA ARG A 7 -14.67 8.68 -16.68
C ARG A 7 -13.31 8.40 -17.31
N ARG A 8 -13.08 8.98 -18.49
CA ARG A 8 -11.76 9.00 -19.12
C ARG A 8 -10.77 9.62 -18.12
N SER A 9 -9.64 8.95 -17.91
CA SER A 9 -8.61 9.45 -16.98
C SER A 9 -8.16 10.84 -17.42
N LYS A 10 -7.93 11.75 -16.47
CA LYS A 10 -7.44 13.12 -16.75
C LYS A 10 -6.14 13.14 -17.56
N ILE A 11 -5.37 12.04 -17.50
CA ILE A 11 -4.14 11.89 -18.28
C ILE A 11 -4.43 11.74 -19.77
N TYR A 12 -5.52 11.07 -20.15
CA TYR A 12 -5.94 10.98 -21.55
C TYR A 12 -6.46 12.33 -22.06
N ASP A 13 -7.13 13.12 -21.23
CA ASP A 13 -7.57 14.47 -21.62
C ASP A 13 -6.37 15.40 -21.84
N TYR A 14 -5.40 15.39 -20.91
CA TYR A 14 -4.15 16.16 -21.03
C TYR A 14 -3.37 15.82 -22.31
N LEU A 15 -3.19 14.53 -22.61
CA LEU A 15 -2.43 14.10 -23.79
C LEU A 15 -3.13 14.44 -25.11
N LEU A 16 -4.48 14.37 -25.13
CA LEU A 16 -5.29 14.79 -26.27
C LEU A 16 -5.24 16.31 -26.48
N GLU A 17 -5.24 17.10 -25.40
CA GLU A 17 -5.11 18.57 -25.43
C GLU A 17 -3.74 19.04 -25.91
N HIS A 18 -2.71 18.20 -25.76
CA HIS A 18 -1.33 18.49 -26.15
C HIS A 18 -0.89 17.85 -27.47
N ASP A 19 -1.83 17.32 -28.29
CA ASP A 19 -1.57 16.67 -29.59
C ASP A 19 -0.50 15.56 -29.52
N GLN A 20 -0.31 14.99 -28.34
CA GLN A 20 0.58 13.86 -28.16
C GLN A 20 -0.20 12.59 -28.53
N ASN A 21 0.10 12.03 -29.69
CA ASN A 21 -0.36 10.70 -30.10
C ASN A 21 0.32 9.62 -29.27
N VAL A 22 0.05 9.61 -27.97
CA VAL A 22 0.49 8.57 -27.06
C VAL A 22 -0.48 7.41 -27.25
N ILE A 23 -0.02 6.36 -27.93
CA ILE A 23 -0.82 5.14 -28.03
C ILE A 23 -0.75 4.42 -26.69
N LYS A 24 -1.75 3.58 -26.40
CA LYS A 24 -1.80 2.81 -25.15
C LYS A 24 -0.48 2.06 -24.87
N ALA A 25 0.18 1.58 -25.93
CA ALA A 25 1.49 0.93 -25.84
C ALA A 25 2.59 1.83 -25.26
N ASP A 26 2.58 3.14 -25.54
CA ASP A 26 3.59 4.06 -25.00
C ASP A 26 3.38 4.27 -23.49
N VAL A 27 2.12 4.34 -23.05
CA VAL A 27 1.77 4.40 -21.62
C VAL A 27 2.12 3.08 -20.93
N ASP A 28 1.79 1.95 -21.54
CA ASP A 28 2.10 0.62 -21.01
C ASP A 28 3.62 0.42 -20.89
N ASN A 29 4.40 0.89 -21.87
CA ASN A 29 5.87 0.87 -21.82
C ASN A 29 6.42 1.77 -20.71
N MET A 30 5.89 2.99 -20.54
CA MET A 30 6.32 3.91 -19.49
C MET A 30 6.01 3.36 -18.09
N VAL A 31 4.84 2.73 -17.91
CA VAL A 31 4.46 2.06 -16.67
C VAL A 31 5.34 0.84 -16.41
N HIS A 32 5.68 0.08 -17.46
CA HIS A 32 6.57 -1.07 -17.35
C HIS A 32 8.01 -0.66 -16.99
N ASP A 33 8.53 0.39 -17.62
CA ASP A 33 9.86 0.93 -17.31
C ASP A 33 9.92 1.49 -15.89
N PHE A 34 8.86 2.17 -15.45
CA PHE A 34 8.75 2.62 -14.06
C PHE A 34 8.71 1.43 -13.09
N ALA A 35 7.88 0.42 -13.34
CA ALA A 35 7.79 -0.77 -12.51
C ALA A 35 9.11 -1.55 -12.44
N SER A 36 9.82 -1.68 -13.57
CA SER A 36 11.13 -2.34 -13.63
C SER A 36 12.25 -1.51 -12.96
N SER A 37 12.15 -0.18 -12.98
CA SER A 37 13.07 0.70 -12.24
C SER A 37 12.88 0.62 -10.72
N VAL A 38 11.66 0.30 -10.27
CA VAL A 38 11.31 0.15 -8.84
C VAL A 38 11.58 -1.27 -8.34
N SER A 39 11.63 -2.28 -9.21
CA SER A 39 11.84 -3.68 -8.80
C SER A 39 13.23 -3.97 -8.21
N SER A 40 14.22 -3.07 -8.37
CA SER A 40 15.53 -3.21 -7.71
C SER A 40 15.55 -2.66 -6.28
N LEU A 41 14.45 -2.09 -5.79
CA LEU A 41 14.31 -1.55 -4.42
C LEU A 41 13.51 -2.46 -3.49
N ASP A 42 12.88 -3.51 -4.03
CA ASP A 42 12.00 -4.39 -3.28
C ASP A 42 12.74 -5.64 -2.79
N ASP A 43 13.51 -5.46 -1.72
CA ASP A 43 14.14 -6.58 -1.00
C ASP A 43 13.11 -7.23 -0.07
N LYS A 44 12.17 -7.97 -0.66
CA LYS A 44 11.11 -8.69 0.06
C LYS A 44 11.67 -9.66 1.08
N ASP A 45 12.80 -10.28 0.78
CA ASP A 45 13.47 -11.24 1.66
C ASP A 45 14.06 -10.53 2.89
N ALA A 46 14.72 -9.39 2.72
CA ALA A 46 15.17 -8.57 3.84
C ALA A 46 13.99 -8.07 4.69
N THR A 47 12.90 -7.63 4.05
CA THR A 47 11.69 -7.17 4.76
C THR A 47 11.03 -8.31 5.55
N ALA A 48 10.93 -9.50 4.97
CA ALA A 48 10.40 -10.68 5.65
C ALA A 48 11.29 -11.11 6.84
N ALA A 49 12.61 -10.97 6.73
CA ALA A 49 13.55 -11.26 7.81
C ALA A 49 13.37 -10.29 9.00
N GLU A 50 13.26 -8.99 8.74
CA GLU A 50 13.01 -7.97 9.78
C GLU A 50 11.66 -8.18 10.46
N VAL A 51 10.61 -8.48 9.68
CA VAL A 51 9.29 -8.82 10.22
C VAL A 51 9.40 -10.07 11.10
N GLY A 52 10.05 -11.14 10.62
CA GLY A 52 10.32 -12.34 11.42
C GLY A 52 11.07 -12.08 12.73
N ALA A 53 12.10 -11.23 12.70
CA ALA A 53 12.87 -10.85 13.88
C ALA A 53 11.99 -10.12 14.91
N LEU A 54 11.10 -9.24 14.45
CA LEU A 54 10.17 -8.51 15.30
C LEU A 54 9.12 -9.43 15.94
N ALA A 55 8.62 -10.46 15.24
CA ALA A 55 7.78 -11.50 15.86
C ALA A 55 8.50 -12.25 16.97
N ALA A 56 9.78 -12.56 16.77
CA ALA A 56 10.57 -13.37 17.69
C ALA A 56 11.01 -12.60 18.94
N GLU A 57 11.05 -11.26 18.86
CA GLU A 57 11.50 -10.40 19.97
C GLU A 57 10.59 -10.49 21.21
N ASP A 58 9.28 -10.59 21.03
CA ASP A 58 8.30 -10.71 22.13
C ASP A 58 7.12 -11.62 21.72
N PRO A 59 6.78 -12.66 22.50
CA PRO A 59 5.63 -13.54 22.23
C PRO A 59 4.28 -12.82 22.13
N MET A 60 4.18 -11.61 22.66
CA MET A 60 2.98 -10.78 22.64
C MET A 60 2.93 -9.86 21.41
N ASN A 61 4.04 -9.70 20.67
CA ASN A 61 4.05 -9.08 19.35
C ASN A 61 3.17 -9.91 18.40
N TRP A 62 2.35 -9.22 17.61
CA TRP A 62 1.50 -9.85 16.62
C TRP A 62 1.79 -9.26 15.25
N MET A 63 2.08 -10.13 14.29
CA MET A 63 2.28 -9.75 12.90
C MET A 63 1.58 -10.73 11.98
N SER A 64 1.02 -10.21 10.91
CA SER A 64 0.36 -11.00 9.88
C SER A 64 0.60 -10.34 8.53
N ILE A 65 1.00 -11.16 7.56
CA ILE A 65 1.21 -10.75 6.19
C ILE A 65 0.15 -11.46 5.35
N ALA A 66 -0.62 -10.69 4.60
CA ALA A 66 -1.57 -11.19 3.63
C ALA A 66 -1.00 -10.99 2.22
N GLU A 67 -0.77 -12.11 1.54
CA GLU A 67 -0.34 -12.14 0.14
C GLU A 67 -1.58 -12.17 -0.77
N THR A 68 -1.48 -11.54 -1.93
CA THR A 68 -2.50 -11.61 -2.98
C THR A 68 -2.43 -12.95 -3.72
N GLU A 69 -3.45 -13.25 -4.53
CA GLU A 69 -3.46 -14.44 -5.40
C GLU A 69 -2.30 -14.46 -6.41
N SER A 70 -1.69 -13.31 -6.71
CA SER A 70 -0.48 -13.16 -7.54
C SER A 70 0.83 -13.42 -6.78
N GLY A 71 0.79 -13.64 -5.46
CA GLY A 71 1.99 -13.78 -4.62
C GLY A 71 2.68 -12.45 -4.31
N GLU A 72 1.94 -11.34 -4.39
CA GLU A 72 2.42 -10.02 -4.01
C GLU A 72 1.96 -9.66 -2.60
N THR A 73 2.85 -9.05 -1.82
CA THR A 73 2.54 -8.66 -0.44
C THR A 73 1.49 -7.56 -0.45
N GLY A 74 0.26 -7.92 -0.10
CA GLY A 74 -0.90 -7.04 -0.20
C GLY A 74 -1.08 -6.17 1.05
N VAL A 75 -0.97 -6.77 2.24
CA VAL A 75 -1.18 -6.06 3.52
C VAL A 75 -0.27 -6.63 4.60
N ILE A 76 0.44 -5.75 5.32
CA ILE A 76 1.16 -6.09 6.55
C ILE A 76 0.40 -5.47 7.72
N SER A 77 -0.02 -6.32 8.67
CA SER A 77 -0.59 -5.89 9.96
C SER A 77 0.38 -6.23 11.06
N LEU A 78 0.76 -5.25 11.88
CA LEU A 78 1.71 -5.40 12.98
C LEU A 78 1.19 -4.68 14.24
N CYS A 79 1.35 -5.32 15.40
CA CYS A 79 1.06 -4.74 16.69
C CYS A 79 2.09 -5.22 17.71
N THR A 80 2.85 -4.29 18.29
CA THR A 80 3.85 -4.64 19.31
C THR A 80 3.18 -4.96 20.65
N ALA A 81 3.88 -5.69 21.51
CA ALA A 81 3.47 -6.03 22.86
C ALA A 81 3.11 -4.77 23.65
N PHE A 82 3.91 -3.71 23.51
CA PHE A 82 3.65 -2.41 24.11
C PHE A 82 2.33 -1.81 23.63
N MET A 83 2.07 -1.80 22.31
CA MET A 83 0.80 -1.31 21.76
C MET A 83 -0.39 -2.13 22.27
N ARG A 84 -0.30 -3.47 22.27
CA ARG A 84 -1.36 -4.34 22.81
C ARG A 84 -1.62 -4.10 24.30
N GLN A 85 -0.56 -3.91 25.09
CA GLN A 85 -0.70 -3.60 26.51
C GLN A 85 -1.34 -2.22 26.74
N MET A 86 -0.95 -1.23 25.96
CA MET A 86 -1.55 0.11 26.00
C MET A 86 -3.03 0.08 25.61
N SER A 87 -3.40 -0.64 24.55
CA SER A 87 -4.81 -0.80 24.15
C SER A 87 -5.63 -1.57 25.18
N SER A 88 -5.06 -2.60 25.79
CA SER A 88 -5.72 -3.37 26.85
C SER A 88 -5.94 -2.54 28.12
N ARG A 89 -4.95 -1.71 28.50
CA ARG A 89 -5.01 -0.90 29.72
C ARG A 89 -5.75 0.42 29.57
N PHE A 90 -5.70 1.04 28.40
CA PHE A 90 -6.21 2.39 28.14
C PHE A 90 -7.07 2.47 26.87
N GLY A 91 -7.82 1.41 26.56
CA GLY A 91 -8.63 1.32 25.33
C GLY A 91 -9.57 2.52 25.12
N GLU A 92 -10.12 3.08 26.20
CA GLU A 92 -10.98 4.27 26.16
C GLU A 92 -10.24 5.55 25.73
N VAL A 93 -8.97 5.73 26.13
CA VAL A 93 -8.16 6.91 25.80
C VAL A 93 -7.68 6.86 24.33
N LEU A 94 -7.35 5.66 23.84
CA LEU A 94 -6.95 5.45 22.44
C LEU A 94 -8.12 5.65 21.48
N LEU A 95 -9.32 5.17 21.83
CA LEU A 95 -10.53 5.36 21.01
C LEU A 95 -10.90 6.84 20.85
N VAL A 96 -10.78 7.66 21.90
CA VAL A 96 -11.06 9.10 21.86
C VAL A 96 -10.17 9.84 20.86
N ASN A 97 -8.89 9.43 20.73
CA ASN A 97 -7.94 10.07 19.83
C ASN A 97 -8.17 9.72 18.34
N CYS A 98 -8.74 8.53 18.05
CA CYS A 98 -9.09 8.13 16.68
C CYS A 98 -10.39 8.77 16.17
N THR A 99 -11.24 9.29 17.07
CA THR A 99 -12.49 10.00 16.72
C THR A 99 -12.30 11.49 16.45
N HIS A 100 -11.07 12.02 16.47
CA HIS A 100 -10.85 13.39 16.05
C HIS A 100 -11.07 13.49 14.54
N LYS A 101 -12.32 13.80 14.15
CA LYS A 101 -12.65 14.31 12.82
C LYS A 101 -11.59 15.35 12.47
N THR A 102 -10.85 15.11 11.40
CA THR A 102 -10.10 16.16 10.72
C THR A 102 -11.08 17.31 10.54
N ASN A 103 -10.88 18.42 11.27
CA ASN A 103 -11.65 19.62 11.05
C ASN A 103 -11.48 19.97 9.57
N ARG A 104 -12.62 20.10 8.90
CA ARG A 104 -12.75 20.45 7.49
C ARG A 104 -12.21 21.85 7.23
#